data_AF-A0A7J7MPR5-F1
#
_entry.id   AF-A0A7J7MPR5-F1
#
_cell.length_a   1.000
_cell.length_b   1.000
_cell.length_c   1.000
_cell.angle_alpha   90.00
_cell.angle_beta   90.00
_cell.angle_gamma   90.00
#
_symmetry.space_group_name_H-M   'P 1'
#
loop_
_entity.id
_entity.type
_entity.pdbx_description
1 polymer ?
#
loop_
_entity_poly.entity_id
_entity_poly.type
_entity_poly.pdbx_seq_one_letter_code
_entity_poly.pdbx_strand_id
1 'polypeptide(L)'
;MTIYGAQNKLAFTKPGDKQWTTVAHEHKCFNDLIYYKGEFYAVDGEGTVIACNIKNHSQPKVRKVASPPPDGPYRKNYIVESLGELFQIRRVLEFDFDGCCSTYNTIAFKVFKLDQYDPIKWVEIKTMGGQTLFLGDNASISLSSSDFPQCKPNSIYFTDDARNLYGLMGPHDIGVFSLEDGCGQIVEPNPLIDFKGLMPPPIWVEPTLEHGRK
;
A
#
# COMPACT_ATOMS: atom_id res chain seq x y z
N MET A 1 10.33 3.54 10.54
CA MET A 1 9.41 2.54 11.15
C MET A 1 9.23 1.42 10.14
N THR A 2 8.88 0.21 10.56
CA THR A 2 8.63 -0.94 9.69
C THR A 2 7.48 -1.80 10.21
N ILE A 3 6.92 -2.63 9.32
CA ILE A 3 5.99 -3.70 9.63
C ILE A 3 6.78 -5.02 9.68
N TYR A 4 6.61 -5.83 10.74
CA TYR A 4 7.39 -7.05 10.90
C TYR A 4 6.62 -8.20 11.56
N GLY A 5 7.12 -9.42 11.30
CA GLY A 5 6.60 -10.67 11.87
C GLY A 5 5.26 -11.12 11.29
N ALA A 6 4.84 -12.33 11.63
CA ALA A 6 3.60 -12.95 11.12
C ALA A 6 2.31 -12.21 11.52
N GLN A 7 2.39 -11.36 12.55
CA GLN A 7 1.28 -10.52 13.02
C GLN A 7 1.32 -9.09 12.46
N ASN A 8 2.24 -8.80 11.53
CA ASN A 8 2.42 -7.48 10.93
C ASN A 8 2.45 -6.34 11.97
N LYS A 9 3.30 -6.46 12.99
CA LYS A 9 3.44 -5.46 14.06
C LYS A 9 4.28 -4.28 13.59
N LEU A 10 4.12 -3.14 14.25
CA LEU A 10 4.98 -1.98 14.01
C LEU A 10 6.21 -2.01 14.91
N ALA A 11 7.37 -1.70 14.33
CA ALA A 11 8.59 -1.45 15.06
C ALA A 11 9.33 -0.23 14.51
N PHE A 12 10.08 0.45 15.37
CA PHE A 12 10.96 1.54 14.97
C PHE A 12 12.34 1.40 15.60
N THR A 13 13.29 2.13 15.03
CA THR A 13 14.66 2.27 15.53
C THR A 13 15.13 3.68 15.20
N LYS A 14 16.04 4.22 16.01
CA LYS A 14 16.70 5.52 15.80
C LYS A 14 18.21 5.32 15.63
N PRO A 15 18.94 6.27 15.01
CA PRO A 15 20.39 6.24 14.99
C PRO A 15 20.96 6.08 16.40
N GLY A 16 21.80 5.05 16.61
CA GLY A 16 22.40 4.72 17.89
C GLY A 16 21.66 3.65 18.71
N ASP A 17 20.43 3.28 18.33
CA ASP A 17 19.73 2.17 18.97
C ASP A 17 20.41 0.83 18.63
N LYS A 18 20.49 -0.06 19.63
CA LYS A 18 21.05 -1.41 19.46
C LYS A 18 20.03 -2.45 19.02
N GLN A 19 18.74 -2.13 19.14
CA GLN A 19 17.63 -3.03 18.84
C GLN A 19 16.40 -2.22 18.42
N TRP A 20 15.50 -2.87 17.69
CA TRP A 20 14.21 -2.29 17.35
C TRP A 20 13.27 -2.26 18.56
N THR A 21 12.47 -1.20 18.67
CA THR A 21 11.41 -1.07 19.67
C THR A 21 10.06 -1.35 19.03
N THR A 22 9.35 -2.36 19.54
CA THR A 22 7.97 -2.66 19.12
C THR A 22 7.03 -1.59 19.63
N VAL A 23 6.17 -1.07 18.75
CA VAL A 23 5.08 -0.18 19.14
C VAL A 23 3.95 -1.06 19.67
N ALA A 24 3.66 -0.95 20.97
CA ALA A 24 2.53 -1.65 21.56
C ALA A 24 1.22 -1.07 21.02
N HIS A 25 0.39 -1.93 20.43
CA HIS A 25 -0.94 -1.59 19.98
C HIS A 25 -1.82 -2.83 20.04
N GLU A 26 -3.12 -2.65 20.27
CA GLU A 26 -4.12 -3.72 20.22
C GLU A 26 -3.93 -4.58 18.95
N HIS A 27 -4.20 -5.88 19.06
CA HIS A 27 -3.93 -7.00 18.12
C HIS A 27 -4.30 -6.76 16.64
N LYS A 28 -3.69 -5.75 16.01
CA LYS A 28 -3.94 -5.32 14.64
C LYS A 28 -2.81 -5.78 13.75
N CYS A 29 -3.18 -6.33 12.60
CA CYS A 29 -2.26 -6.67 11.52
C CYS A 29 -2.21 -5.47 10.56
N PHE A 30 -1.08 -4.77 10.52
CA PHE A 30 -0.89 -3.64 9.60
C PHE A 30 -0.64 -4.13 8.18
N ASN A 31 -1.19 -3.42 7.19
CA ASN A 31 -0.95 -3.72 5.77
C ASN A 31 0.11 -2.82 5.18
N ASP A 32 0.10 -1.53 5.56
CA ASP A 32 0.96 -0.52 4.97
C ASP A 32 1.22 0.63 5.96
N LEU A 33 2.31 1.37 5.75
CA LEU A 33 2.63 2.56 6.51
C LEU A 33 3.36 3.60 5.66
N ILE A 34 3.23 4.86 6.06
CA ILE A 34 3.88 6.00 5.41
C ILE A 34 4.40 6.99 6.46
N TYR A 35 5.46 7.72 6.14
CA TYR A 35 5.85 8.90 6.91
C TYR A 35 5.23 10.15 6.28
N TYR A 36 4.39 10.85 7.03
CA TYR A 36 3.59 11.96 6.52
C TYR A 36 3.46 13.07 7.57
N LYS A 37 3.68 14.32 7.16
CA LYS A 37 3.56 15.53 8.02
C LYS A 37 4.19 15.39 9.42
N GLY A 38 5.36 14.73 9.50
CA GLY A 38 6.15 14.63 10.71
C GLY A 38 5.86 13.42 11.62
N GLU A 39 4.88 12.57 11.26
CA GLU A 39 4.51 11.36 12.01
C GLU A 39 4.46 10.13 11.07
N PHE A 40 4.48 8.92 11.64
CA PHE A 40 4.20 7.71 10.87
C PHE A 40 2.72 7.43 10.91
N TYR A 41 2.13 7.10 9.76
CA TYR A 41 0.75 6.67 9.63
C TYR A 41 0.75 5.22 9.20
N ALA A 42 -0.12 4.40 9.78
CA ALA A 42 -0.24 3.00 9.43
C ALA A 42 -1.72 2.62 9.27
N VAL A 43 -2.01 1.74 8.32
CA VAL A 43 -3.35 1.21 8.05
C VAL A 43 -3.40 -0.27 8.38
N ASP A 44 -4.43 -0.68 9.13
CA ASP A 44 -4.66 -2.10 9.46
C ASP A 44 -5.51 -2.81 8.40
N GLY A 45 -5.66 -4.13 8.53
CA GLY A 45 -6.49 -4.96 7.65
C GLY A 45 -7.97 -4.53 7.56
N GLU A 46 -8.48 -3.83 8.58
CA GLU A 46 -9.86 -3.31 8.54
C GLU A 46 -9.96 -1.98 7.77
N GLY A 47 -8.83 -1.31 7.51
CA GLY A 47 -8.78 0.05 6.96
C GLY A 47 -8.75 1.15 8.03
N THR A 48 -8.53 0.79 9.30
CA THR A 48 -8.34 1.78 10.38
C THR A 48 -6.97 2.41 10.24
N VAL A 49 -6.93 3.74 10.26
CA VAL A 49 -5.66 4.50 10.20
C VAL A 49 -5.30 4.98 11.59
N ILE A 50 -4.06 4.72 11.99
CA ILE A 50 -3.44 5.26 13.20
C ILE A 50 -2.26 6.17 12.85
N ALA A 51 -1.96 7.11 13.74
CA ALA A 51 -0.73 7.88 13.71
C ALA A 51 0.15 7.49 14.90
N CYS A 52 1.43 7.31 14.63
CA CYS A 52 2.48 6.93 15.57
C CYS A 52 3.51 8.05 15.67
N ASN A 53 3.52 8.73 16.82
CA ASN A 53 4.54 9.70 17.17
C ASN A 53 5.68 9.03 17.93
N ILE A 54 6.85 8.96 17.30
CA ILE A 54 8.05 8.34 17.88
C ILE A 54 9.07 9.35 18.40
N LYS A 55 8.68 10.63 18.59
CA LYS A 55 9.62 11.66 19.09
C LYS A 55 10.16 11.28 20.47
N ASN A 56 9.31 10.84 21.39
CA ASN A 56 9.72 10.23 22.64
C ASN A 56 10.00 8.73 22.45
N HIS A 57 11.26 8.32 22.60
CA HIS A 57 11.69 6.94 22.37
C HIS A 57 11.07 5.94 23.35
N SER A 58 10.98 6.29 24.63
CA SER A 58 10.50 5.38 25.67
C SER A 58 8.98 5.20 25.69
N GLN A 59 8.24 6.10 25.04
CA GLN A 59 6.78 6.10 25.03
C GLN A 59 6.28 6.59 23.65
N PRO A 60 6.30 5.72 22.62
CA PRO A 60 5.66 6.03 21.36
C PRO A 60 4.16 6.30 21.61
N LYS A 61 3.67 7.44 21.11
CA LYS A 61 2.25 7.79 21.24
C LYS A 61 1.52 7.33 20.00
N VAL A 62 0.53 6.47 20.19
CA VAL A 62 -0.35 6.02 19.12
C VAL A 62 -1.74 6.61 19.32
N ARG A 63 -2.34 7.10 18.24
CA ARG A 63 -3.72 7.58 18.23
C ARG A 63 -4.44 7.11 16.98
N LYS A 64 -5.73 6.81 17.11
CA LYS A 64 -6.60 6.60 15.96
C LYS A 64 -6.79 7.92 15.21
N VAL A 65 -6.62 7.88 13.89
CA VAL A 65 -6.81 9.01 12.98
C VAL A 65 -8.16 8.92 12.29
N ALA A 66 -8.46 7.75 11.73
CA ALA A 66 -9.70 7.52 10.99
C ALA A 66 -10.21 6.10 11.24
N SER A 67 -11.54 5.96 11.32
CA SER A 67 -12.22 4.66 11.20
C SER A 67 -12.13 4.15 9.76
N PRO A 68 -12.38 2.85 9.50
CA PRO A 68 -12.44 2.30 8.16
C PRO A 68 -13.38 3.06 7.20
N PRO A 69 -13.09 3.08 5.90
CA PRO A 69 -14.07 3.47 4.89
C PRO A 69 -15.36 2.61 4.94
N PRO A 70 -16.53 3.14 4.55
CA PRO A 70 -17.84 2.51 4.77
C PRO A 70 -18.20 1.44 3.71
N ASP A 71 -17.24 0.61 3.30
CA ASP A 71 -17.41 -0.36 2.20
C ASP A 71 -16.94 -1.78 2.53
N GLY A 72 -16.83 -2.10 3.83
CA GLY A 72 -16.52 -3.45 4.36
C GLY A 72 -15.02 -3.69 4.62
N PRO A 73 -14.62 -4.88 5.08
CA PRO A 73 -13.21 -5.25 5.23
C PRO A 73 -12.60 -5.66 3.89
N TYR A 74 -11.30 -5.38 3.70
CA TYR A 74 -10.52 -5.77 2.51
C TYR A 74 -9.23 -6.42 2.97
N ARG A 75 -8.73 -7.40 2.21
CA ARG A 75 -7.51 -8.11 2.61
C ARG A 75 -6.25 -7.24 2.57
N LYS A 76 -6.22 -6.24 1.68
CA LYS A 76 -5.09 -5.34 1.52
C LYS A 76 -5.55 -3.90 1.39
N ASN A 77 -5.08 -3.08 2.30
CA ASN A 77 -5.25 -1.64 2.32
C ASN A 77 -3.87 -0.99 2.21
N TYR A 78 -3.75 0.03 1.37
CA TYR A 78 -2.56 0.87 1.25
C TYR A 78 -2.85 2.26 1.77
N ILE A 79 -1.79 2.94 2.22
CA ILE A 79 -1.87 4.33 2.64
C ILE A 79 -0.86 5.15 1.86
N VAL A 80 -1.35 6.16 1.14
CA VAL A 80 -0.56 6.92 0.18
C VAL A 80 -0.71 8.41 0.45
N GLU A 81 0.40 9.13 0.35
CA GLU A 81 0.40 10.58 0.26
C GLU A 81 0.40 10.98 -1.22
N SER A 82 -0.45 11.94 -1.57
CA SER A 82 -0.51 12.51 -2.91
C SER A 82 -0.93 13.97 -2.80
N LEU A 83 -0.18 14.87 -3.44
CA LEU A 83 -0.47 16.31 -3.49
C LEU A 83 -0.71 16.96 -2.10
N GLY A 84 -0.02 16.48 -1.07
CA GLY A 84 -0.12 16.97 0.30
C GLY A 84 -1.32 16.43 1.09
N GLU A 85 -2.03 15.45 0.55
CA GLU A 85 -3.23 14.84 1.12
C GLU A 85 -3.04 13.33 1.30
N LEU A 86 -3.86 12.72 2.17
CA LEU A 86 -3.73 11.31 2.54
C LEU A 86 -4.87 10.49 1.92
N PHE A 87 -4.51 9.38 1.30
CA PHE A 87 -5.42 8.48 0.62
C PHE A 87 -5.30 7.07 1.18
N GLN A 88 -6.42 6.36 1.19
CA GLN A 88 -6.46 4.92 1.42
C GLN A 88 -6.88 4.23 0.12
N ILE A 89 -6.10 3.26 -0.32
CA ILE A 89 -6.41 2.45 -1.49
C ILE A 89 -6.75 1.06 -1.01
N ARG A 90 -7.90 0.53 -1.44
CA ARG A 90 -8.35 -0.82 -1.08
C ARG A 90 -8.27 -1.71 -2.32
N ARG A 91 -7.53 -2.80 -2.23
CA ARG A 91 -7.37 -3.79 -3.30
C ARG A 91 -8.43 -4.87 -3.16
N VAL A 92 -9.18 -5.10 -4.23
CA VAL A 92 -10.22 -6.12 -4.31
C VAL A 92 -9.64 -7.33 -5.02
N LEU A 93 -9.59 -8.44 -4.30
CA LEU A 93 -9.10 -9.72 -4.81
C LEU A 93 -10.27 -10.67 -5.03
N GLU A 94 -10.30 -11.29 -6.19
CA GLU A 94 -11.10 -12.48 -6.45
C GLU A 94 -10.25 -13.71 -6.13
N PHE A 95 -10.84 -14.70 -5.45
CA PHE A 95 -10.18 -15.97 -5.15
C PHE A 95 -10.89 -17.08 -5.91
N ASP A 96 -10.12 -17.90 -6.61
CA ASP A 96 -10.63 -19.13 -7.19
C ASP A 96 -10.00 -20.34 -6.49
N PHE A 97 -10.81 -21.37 -6.30
CA PHE A 97 -10.42 -22.60 -5.64
C PHE A 97 -10.76 -23.78 -6.55
N ASP A 98 -9.74 -24.31 -7.22
CA ASP A 98 -9.89 -25.46 -8.12
C ASP A 98 -9.80 -26.82 -7.40
N GLY A 99 -9.70 -26.81 -6.06
CA GLY A 99 -9.56 -27.99 -5.21
C GLY A 99 -8.12 -28.35 -4.83
N CYS A 100 -7.11 -27.87 -5.57
CA CYS A 100 -5.70 -28.15 -5.30
C CYS A 100 -4.93 -26.89 -4.90
N CYS A 101 -5.26 -25.76 -5.51
CA CYS A 101 -4.62 -24.47 -5.30
C CYS A 101 -5.66 -23.38 -5.06
N SER A 102 -5.31 -22.38 -4.25
CA SER A 102 -6.05 -21.12 -4.20
C SER A 102 -5.32 -20.12 -5.08
N THR A 103 -5.95 -19.69 -6.17
CA THR A 103 -5.44 -18.58 -6.97
C THR A 103 -6.10 -17.28 -6.51
N TYR A 104 -5.48 -16.15 -6.81
CA TYR A 104 -6.06 -14.85 -6.54
C TYR A 104 -5.69 -13.87 -7.64
N ASN A 105 -6.63 -13.01 -7.99
CA ASN A 105 -6.38 -11.95 -8.97
C ASN A 105 -6.98 -10.64 -8.50
N THR A 106 -6.31 -9.55 -8.81
CA THR A 106 -6.83 -8.22 -8.57
C THR A 106 -7.89 -7.87 -9.60
N ILE A 107 -9.12 -7.67 -9.14
CA ILE A 107 -10.25 -7.34 -10.00
C ILE A 107 -10.61 -5.86 -9.95
N ALA A 108 -10.31 -5.17 -8.84
CA ALA A 108 -10.62 -3.76 -8.67
C ALA A 108 -9.76 -3.07 -7.62
N PHE A 109 -9.75 -1.74 -7.69
CA PHE A 109 -9.29 -0.87 -6.61
C PHE A 109 -10.37 0.15 -6.27
N LYS A 110 -10.44 0.50 -4.99
CA LYS A 110 -11.20 1.65 -4.51
C LYS A 110 -10.27 2.65 -3.88
N VAL A 111 -10.50 3.93 -4.18
CA VAL A 111 -9.62 5.00 -3.73
C VAL A 111 -10.43 5.96 -2.87
N PHE A 112 -9.98 6.16 -1.64
CA PHE A 112 -10.62 7.02 -0.67
C PHE A 112 -9.69 8.15 -0.28
N LYS A 113 -10.15 9.39 -0.45
CA LYS A 113 -9.50 10.58 0.08
C LYS A 113 -9.93 10.78 1.54
N LEU A 114 -8.97 11.06 2.43
CA LEU A 114 -9.26 11.43 3.80
C LEU A 114 -9.69 12.90 3.87
N ASP A 115 -10.97 13.13 4.12
CA ASP A 115 -11.48 14.44 4.49
C ASP A 115 -11.27 14.64 6.00
N GLN A 116 -10.41 15.60 6.34
CA GLN A 116 -10.01 15.89 7.72
C GLN A 116 -10.87 16.97 8.39
N TYR A 117 -11.90 17.49 7.70
CA TYR A 117 -12.87 18.38 8.33
C TYR A 117 -13.75 17.61 9.31
N ASP A 118 -14.08 18.21 10.46
CA ASP A 118 -14.88 17.55 11.50
C ASP A 118 -16.34 17.37 11.04
N PRO A 119 -16.88 16.12 10.94
CA PRO A 119 -16.26 14.85 11.31
C PRO A 119 -15.36 14.25 10.23
N ILE A 120 -14.20 13.72 10.66
CA ILE A 120 -13.25 13.02 9.78
C ILE A 120 -13.98 11.89 9.03
N LYS A 121 -13.87 11.89 7.70
CA LYS A 121 -14.54 10.91 6.85
C LYS A 121 -13.72 10.52 5.63
N TRP A 122 -14.04 9.37 5.08
CA TRP A 122 -13.51 8.92 3.80
C TRP A 122 -14.46 9.29 2.67
N VAL A 123 -13.92 9.87 1.60
CA VAL A 123 -14.67 10.18 0.38
C VAL A 123 -14.10 9.35 -0.75
N GLU A 124 -14.91 8.46 -1.32
CA GLU A 124 -14.52 7.69 -2.50
C GLU A 124 -14.34 8.62 -3.69
N ILE A 125 -13.23 8.46 -4.41
CA ILE A 125 -12.91 9.22 -5.60
C ILE A 125 -12.63 8.27 -6.76
N LYS A 126 -12.94 8.74 -7.97
CA LYS A 126 -12.75 7.99 -9.23
C LYS A 126 -11.58 8.52 -10.06
N THR A 127 -10.96 9.60 -9.61
CA THR A 127 -9.81 10.19 -10.28
C THR A 127 -8.83 10.77 -9.27
N MET A 128 -7.54 10.56 -9.55
CA MET A 128 -6.43 11.10 -8.77
C MET A 128 -5.86 12.40 -9.37
N GLY A 129 -6.61 13.08 -10.26
CA GLY A 129 -6.25 14.41 -10.75
C GLY A 129 -4.93 14.46 -11.52
N GLY A 130 -4.67 13.46 -12.37
CA GLY A 130 -3.41 13.36 -13.13
C GLY A 130 -2.26 12.70 -12.36
N GLN A 131 -2.49 12.20 -11.15
CA GLN A 131 -1.53 11.33 -10.46
C GLN A 131 -1.70 9.87 -10.89
N THR A 132 -0.60 9.13 -10.79
CA THR A 132 -0.52 7.69 -11.02
C THR A 132 0.08 7.04 -9.78
N LEU A 133 -0.50 5.93 -9.34
CA LEU A 133 -0.08 5.22 -8.13
C LEU A 133 0.76 4.00 -8.48
N PHE A 134 1.73 3.69 -7.63
CA PHE A 134 2.49 2.45 -7.67
C PHE A 134 2.36 1.78 -6.30
N LEU A 135 1.74 0.60 -6.27
CA LEU A 135 1.38 -0.11 -5.05
C LEU A 135 2.06 -1.47 -5.02
N GLY A 136 2.68 -1.82 -3.90
CA GLY A 136 3.32 -3.11 -3.71
C GLY A 136 3.55 -3.39 -2.23
N ASP A 137 4.14 -4.53 -1.89
CA ASP A 137 4.38 -4.87 -0.49
C ASP A 137 5.44 -3.98 0.18
N ASN A 138 6.37 -3.42 -0.61
CA ASN A 138 7.47 -2.60 -0.09
C ASN A 138 7.17 -1.11 0.00
N ALA A 139 6.31 -0.60 -0.88
CA ALA A 139 6.04 0.83 -1.00
C ALA A 139 4.71 1.09 -1.71
N SER A 140 4.10 2.20 -1.32
CA SER A 140 2.92 2.77 -1.95
C SER A 140 3.19 4.24 -2.24
N ILE A 141 3.35 4.60 -3.52
CA ILE A 141 3.80 5.94 -3.94
C ILE A 141 2.83 6.55 -4.96
N SER A 142 2.76 7.88 -4.96
CA SER A 142 2.03 8.68 -5.94
C SER A 142 3.01 9.52 -6.75
N LEU A 143 2.90 9.49 -8.06
CA LEU A 143 3.72 10.29 -8.98
C LEU A 143 2.84 11.08 -9.95
N SER A 144 3.32 12.24 -10.39
CA SER A 144 2.65 12.99 -11.45
C SER A 144 2.81 12.27 -12.79
N SER A 145 1.70 11.97 -13.47
CA SER A 145 1.76 11.37 -14.81
C SER A 145 2.42 12.29 -15.85
N SER A 146 2.42 13.61 -15.61
CA SER A 146 3.13 14.58 -16.47
C SER A 146 4.64 14.38 -16.49
N ASP A 147 5.20 13.91 -15.37
CA ASP A 147 6.65 13.77 -15.20
C ASP A 147 7.14 12.44 -15.81
N PHE A 148 6.22 11.50 -16.03
CA PHE A 148 6.47 10.17 -16.58
C PHE A 148 5.48 9.88 -17.72
N PRO A 149 5.71 10.42 -18.94
CA PRO A 149 4.79 10.26 -20.07
C PRO A 149 4.56 8.80 -20.52
N GLN A 150 5.43 7.88 -20.11
CA GLN A 150 5.28 6.45 -20.35
C GLN A 150 4.24 5.81 -19.42
N CYS A 151 3.89 6.47 -18.32
CA CYS A 151 2.86 6.04 -17.40
C CYS A 151 1.49 6.53 -17.87
N LYS A 152 0.50 5.64 -17.79
CA LYS A 152 -0.90 6.02 -18.03
C LYS A 152 -1.34 6.94 -16.89
N PRO A 153 -1.98 8.09 -17.18
CA PRO A 153 -2.56 8.94 -16.15
C PRO A 153 -3.70 8.22 -15.44
N ASN A 154 -4.02 8.66 -14.22
CA ASN A 154 -5.16 8.15 -13.43
C ASN A 154 -5.19 6.62 -13.32
N SER A 155 -4.02 6.01 -13.19
CA SER A 155 -3.83 4.56 -13.19
C SER A 155 -3.11 4.11 -11.92
N ILE A 156 -3.31 2.84 -11.58
CA ILE A 156 -2.65 2.15 -10.47
C ILE A 156 -1.80 1.03 -11.04
N TYR A 157 -0.50 1.17 -10.94
CA TYR A 157 0.46 0.10 -11.20
C TYR A 157 0.61 -0.70 -9.92
N PHE A 158 0.41 -2.01 -9.98
CA PHE A 158 0.49 -2.84 -8.78
C PHE A 158 1.36 -4.05 -9.02
N THR A 159 2.05 -4.45 -7.95
CA THR A 159 2.78 -5.71 -7.91
C THR A 159 2.05 -6.72 -7.03
N ASP A 160 2.36 -7.99 -7.23
CA ASP A 160 1.86 -9.06 -6.39
C ASP A 160 2.40 -8.85 -4.97
N ASP A 161 1.52 -8.84 -3.96
CA ASP A 161 1.84 -8.54 -2.55
C ASP A 161 1.29 -9.59 -1.55
N ALA A 162 0.81 -10.73 -2.05
CA ALA A 162 0.28 -11.79 -1.19
C ALA A 162 1.40 -12.71 -0.68
N ARG A 163 2.18 -12.19 0.28
CA ARG A 163 3.31 -12.86 0.95
C ARG A 163 3.14 -14.33 1.30
N ASN A 164 1.95 -14.72 1.71
CA ASN A 164 1.68 -16.08 2.18
C ASN A 164 1.40 -17.08 1.04
N LEU A 165 1.20 -16.59 -0.19
CA LEU A 165 0.76 -17.39 -1.34
C LEU A 165 1.83 -17.49 -2.44
N TYR A 166 2.89 -16.68 -2.40
CA TYR A 166 3.98 -16.72 -3.40
C TYR A 166 4.59 -18.10 -3.62
N GLY A 167 4.74 -18.91 -2.56
CA GLY A 167 5.44 -20.19 -2.64
C GLY A 167 4.77 -21.23 -3.55
N LEU A 168 3.49 -21.07 -3.87
CA LEU A 168 2.73 -22.02 -4.68
C LEU A 168 2.67 -21.62 -6.16
N MET A 169 2.65 -20.32 -6.48
CA MET A 169 2.37 -19.84 -7.84
C MET A 169 3.38 -18.83 -8.38
N GLY A 170 4.32 -18.36 -7.56
CA GLY A 170 5.16 -17.22 -7.90
C GLY A 170 4.36 -15.90 -7.96
N PRO A 171 5.03 -14.76 -8.18
CA PRO A 171 4.36 -13.48 -8.35
C PRO A 171 3.65 -13.44 -9.71
N HIS A 172 2.31 -13.49 -9.69
CA HIS A 172 1.48 -13.50 -10.90
C HIS A 172 0.52 -12.32 -10.95
N ASP A 173 0.11 -11.79 -9.81
CA ASP A 173 -0.88 -10.71 -9.71
C ASP A 173 -0.21 -9.33 -9.82
N ILE A 174 0.30 -9.02 -11.02
CA ILE A 174 0.97 -7.77 -11.41
C ILE A 174 0.18 -7.12 -12.54
N GLY A 175 -0.01 -5.81 -12.53
CA GLY A 175 -0.75 -5.17 -13.62
C GLY A 175 -0.94 -3.66 -13.50
N VAL A 176 -1.82 -3.14 -14.36
CA VAL A 176 -2.16 -1.71 -14.43
C VAL A 176 -3.68 -1.54 -14.43
N PHE A 177 -4.20 -0.89 -13.40
CA PHE A 177 -5.62 -0.60 -13.26
C PHE A 177 -5.96 0.84 -13.67
N SER A 178 -6.88 1.03 -14.61
CA SER A 178 -7.41 2.35 -14.98
C SER A 178 -8.54 2.75 -14.03
N LEU A 179 -8.42 3.89 -13.35
CA LEU A 179 -9.51 4.41 -12.51
C LEU A 179 -10.67 5.00 -13.34
N GLU A 180 -10.43 5.38 -14.60
CA GLU A 180 -11.45 5.97 -15.48
C GLU A 180 -12.46 4.93 -15.95
N ASP A 181 -11.96 3.78 -16.38
CA ASP A 181 -12.80 2.73 -16.97
C ASP A 181 -13.41 1.82 -15.91
N GLY A 182 -12.92 1.88 -14.67
CA GLY A 182 -13.27 0.95 -13.60
C GLY A 182 -12.88 -0.51 -13.89
N CYS A 183 -12.25 -0.76 -15.02
CA CYS A 183 -11.77 -2.06 -15.48
C CYS A 183 -10.24 -2.03 -15.47
N GLY A 184 -9.64 -2.93 -14.68
CA GLY A 184 -8.22 -3.16 -14.73
C GLY A 184 -7.82 -3.93 -15.98
N GLN A 185 -6.68 -3.59 -16.57
CA GLN A 185 -5.97 -4.53 -17.43
C GLN A 185 -4.87 -5.16 -16.59
N ILE A 186 -5.07 -6.42 -16.21
CA ILE A 186 -3.96 -7.23 -15.71
C ILE A 186 -3.02 -7.38 -16.90
N VAL A 187 -1.87 -6.71 -16.85
CA VAL A 187 -0.78 -6.97 -17.77
C VAL A 187 -0.08 -8.17 -17.17
N GLU A 188 -0.48 -9.37 -17.59
CA GLU A 188 0.25 -10.56 -17.18
C GLU A 188 1.73 -10.35 -17.47
N PRO A 189 2.62 -10.76 -16.55
CA PRO A 189 4.04 -10.75 -16.84
C PRO A 189 4.27 -11.48 -18.16
N ASN A 190 5.17 -10.96 -18.99
CA ASN A 190 5.51 -11.57 -20.27
C ASN A 190 5.65 -13.09 -20.09
N PRO A 191 4.90 -13.93 -20.84
CA PRO A 191 4.92 -15.39 -20.66
C PRO A 191 6.30 -16.02 -20.89
N LEU A 192 7.27 -15.25 -21.40
CA LEU A 192 8.69 -15.62 -21.48
C LEU A 192 9.44 -15.52 -20.14
N ILE A 193 8.86 -14.85 -19.13
CA ILE A 193 9.40 -14.79 -17.77
C ILE A 193 8.69 -15.88 -16.95
N ASP A 194 9.28 -17.07 -16.96
CA ASP A 194 8.82 -18.17 -16.12
C ASP A 194 9.12 -17.83 -14.66
N PHE A 195 8.12 -17.33 -13.94
CA PHE A 195 8.20 -17.09 -12.50
C PHE A 195 8.12 -18.38 -11.66
N LYS A 196 8.15 -19.58 -12.28
CA LYS A 196 8.25 -20.85 -11.56
C LYS A 196 9.50 -20.86 -10.68
N GLY A 197 9.31 -20.61 -9.40
CA GLY A 197 10.35 -20.65 -8.39
C GLY A 197 10.09 -19.69 -7.22
N LEU A 198 10.97 -19.76 -6.21
CA LEU A 198 10.98 -18.85 -5.06
C LEU A 198 11.59 -17.50 -5.45
N MET A 199 10.98 -16.79 -6.40
CA MET A 199 11.37 -15.40 -6.67
C MET A 199 10.96 -14.52 -5.50
N PRO A 200 11.80 -13.56 -5.07
CA PRO A 200 11.40 -12.59 -4.07
C PRO A 200 10.21 -11.77 -4.57
N PRO A 201 9.36 -11.27 -3.66
CA PRO A 201 8.25 -10.39 -4.00
C PRO A 201 8.72 -9.23 -4.90
N PRO A 202 8.01 -8.91 -5.99
CA PRO A 202 8.29 -7.75 -6.81
C PRO A 202 8.20 -6.46 -5.98
N ILE A 203 9.23 -5.63 -6.06
CA ILE A 203 9.33 -4.36 -5.34
C ILE A 203 9.37 -3.17 -6.30
N TRP A 204 8.82 -2.03 -5.87
CA TRP A 204 9.02 -0.76 -6.55
C TRP A 204 10.37 -0.16 -6.15
N VAL A 205 11.09 0.36 -7.15
CA VAL A 205 12.31 1.15 -6.95
C VAL A 205 12.01 2.57 -7.39
N GLU A 206 12.04 3.50 -6.45
CA GLU A 206 11.98 4.92 -6.76
C GLU A 206 13.38 5.36 -7.20
N PRO A 207 13.57 5.82 -8.45
CA PRO A 207 14.84 6.38 -8.86
C PRO A 207 15.10 7.64 -8.02
N THR A 208 16.24 7.70 -7.35
CA THR A 208 16.68 8.95 -6.72
C THR A 208 16.83 10.00 -7.80
N LEU A 209 15.93 10.96 -7.85
CA LEU A 209 16.12 12.17 -8.63
C LEU A 209 17.36 12.86 -8.05
N GLU A 210 18.49 12.79 -8.78
CA GLU A 210 19.56 13.74 -8.57
C GLU A 210 18.93 15.13 -8.71
N HIS A 211 18.83 15.84 -7.59
CA HIS A 211 18.47 17.25 -7.63
C HIS A 211 19.59 17.92 -8.41
N GLY A 212 19.35 18.12 -9.71
CA GLY A 212 20.22 18.87 -10.58
C GLY A 212 20.41 20.24 -9.94
N ARG A 213 21.56 20.42 -9.29
CA ARG A 213 22.09 21.74 -9.00
C ARG A 213 22.28 22.42 -10.35
N LYS A 214 21.31 23.25 -10.73
CA LYS A 214 21.53 24.35 -11.67
C LYS A 214 21.54 25.64 -10.88
#